data_AF-A0A2P8R3F7-F1
#
_entry.id   AF-A0A2P8R3F7-F1
#
_cell.length_a   1.000
_cell.length_b   1.000
_cell.length_c   1.000
_cell.angle_alpha   90.00
_cell.angle_beta   90.00
_cell.angle_gamma   90.00
#
_symmetry.space_group_name_H-M   'P 1'
#
loop_
_entity.id
_entity.type
_entity.pdbx_description
1 polymer ?
#
loop_
_entity_poly.entity_id
_entity_poly.type
_entity_poly.pdbx_seq_one_letter_code
_entity_poly.pdbx_strand_id
1 'polypeptide(L)'
;MDIEVLLNIFKKDISELSIKKDINGRYAILKELKNATNSFDSLENEFLQKFYLSFIDTKEIKILDYSENFKHAEYFFIDKFFDNNLKIFYDKFALKENLLQYKNKFSNLQNVSVNDVLNGYDKDIVSLYVFIENLAKHFGDFAQNNKELKNIFKKKTISFFNALYLLFKNYSRNLLNKYFNIILCNHPMVLVELVKNSFGTNNENTIIETFTFEHKINQDKKDIDNFEAINKELLIEFISILSTLNSNINLLHYNKNNVNTLKYIYQKNIESFKDFQDYSHKFLEDFSSRLQNFKEHYEILIYSEIFLQYISKYNNQNISKNTLFIATGNDLKNKKLKEIVKINNIPKARFEHISMHESYEYRNMIDGFYDGNFINGTLKNICKKAIQDSQNNYYLLISNINHCNINAVFGESLELFSNRYSKDNQNAFISTQNSNIINTLDKKDKYSVLVIDDNSVFAIPENLYIIATFDLIAKNKKLPIAIAEAFKCIYLSCNYNLIKSEISDIKNSDNFIKTIQKLNDFIKNSTNNSKIELDHYTFLKIKKYVINKEINNKSLNNLFENDIEPIIKIIFREYMSEEKIQSSIDSAKAIFDFSR
;
A
#
# COMPACT_ATOMS: atom_id res chain seq x y z
N MET A 1 -8.90 10.97 -14.23
CA MET A 1 -7.94 10.11 -14.95
C MET A 1 -8.71 8.94 -15.55
N ASP A 2 -8.31 8.42 -16.72
CA ASP A 2 -9.04 7.31 -17.34
C ASP A 2 -8.84 6.00 -16.54
N ILE A 3 -9.93 5.50 -15.96
CA ILE A 3 -9.94 4.25 -15.18
C ILE A 3 -9.53 3.06 -16.06
N GLU A 4 -9.80 3.10 -17.36
CA GLU A 4 -9.42 2.03 -18.29
C GLU A 4 -7.90 1.91 -18.41
N VAL A 5 -7.19 3.05 -18.44
CA VAL A 5 -5.72 3.07 -18.45
C VAL A 5 -5.17 2.49 -17.15
N LEU A 6 -5.70 2.89 -15.99
CA LEU A 6 -5.29 2.35 -14.69
C LEU A 6 -5.56 0.84 -14.60
N LEU A 7 -6.72 0.40 -15.06
CA LEU A 7 -7.11 -1.01 -15.05
C LEU A 7 -6.21 -1.86 -15.95
N ASN A 8 -5.82 -1.34 -17.11
CA ASN A 8 -4.87 -2.02 -18.00
C ASN A 8 -3.49 -2.18 -17.36
N ILE A 9 -3.02 -1.17 -16.63
CA ILE A 9 -1.74 -1.24 -15.90
C ILE A 9 -1.86 -2.21 -14.73
N PHE A 10 -2.94 -2.14 -13.95
CA PHE A 10 -3.22 -3.07 -12.86
C PHE A 10 -3.24 -4.54 -13.34
N LYS A 11 -3.94 -4.82 -14.44
CA LYS A 11 -4.01 -6.16 -15.04
C LYS A 11 -2.67 -6.65 -15.59
N LYS A 12 -1.75 -5.75 -15.91
CA LYS A 12 -0.37 -6.08 -16.31
C LYS A 12 0.52 -6.39 -15.11
N ASP A 13 0.35 -5.65 -14.02
CA ASP A 13 1.19 -5.78 -12.83
C ASP A 13 0.75 -6.92 -11.90
N ILE A 14 -0.55 -7.26 -11.90
CA ILE A 14 -1.14 -8.28 -11.02
C ILE A 14 -1.95 -9.26 -11.87
N SER A 15 -1.57 -10.54 -11.79
CA SER A 15 -2.23 -11.60 -12.54
C SER A 15 -3.65 -11.87 -12.04
N GLU A 16 -4.54 -12.28 -12.95
CA GLU A 16 -5.93 -12.63 -12.61
C GLU A 16 -6.02 -13.79 -11.60
N LEU A 17 -5.09 -14.75 -11.66
CA LEU A 17 -4.98 -15.84 -10.68
C LEU A 17 -4.66 -15.31 -9.28
N SER A 18 -3.77 -14.33 -9.17
CA SER A 18 -3.45 -13.68 -7.89
C SER A 18 -4.67 -12.95 -7.33
N ILE A 19 -5.41 -12.26 -8.20
CA ILE A 19 -6.62 -11.54 -7.80
C ILE A 19 -7.69 -12.52 -7.31
N LYS A 20 -7.94 -13.62 -8.02
CA LYS A 20 -8.87 -14.68 -7.59
C LYS A 20 -8.49 -15.26 -6.23
N LYS A 21 -7.20 -15.49 -5.99
CA LYS A 21 -6.72 -15.99 -4.69
C LYS A 21 -6.98 -15.00 -3.55
N ASP A 22 -6.71 -13.70 -3.78
CA ASP A 22 -6.96 -12.65 -2.78
C ASP A 22 -8.46 -12.48 -2.52
N ILE A 23 -9.28 -12.46 -3.58
CA ILE A 23 -10.76 -12.45 -3.47
C ILE A 23 -11.26 -13.61 -2.62
N ASN A 24 -10.83 -14.84 -2.91
CA ASN A 24 -11.26 -16.02 -2.17
C ASN A 24 -10.81 -15.97 -0.69
N GLY A 25 -9.60 -15.50 -0.41
CA GLY A 25 -9.10 -15.36 0.96
C GLY A 25 -9.88 -14.33 1.76
N ARG A 26 -10.13 -13.16 1.17
CA ARG A 26 -10.92 -12.08 1.76
C ARG A 26 -12.38 -12.49 1.99
N TYR A 27 -12.99 -13.13 1.00
CA TYR A 27 -14.35 -13.66 1.11
C TYR A 27 -14.48 -14.71 2.22
N ALA A 28 -13.49 -15.60 2.36
CA ALA A 28 -13.51 -16.63 3.41
C ALA A 28 -13.59 -16.04 4.83
N ILE A 29 -12.88 -14.93 5.09
CA ILE A 29 -12.89 -14.23 6.39
C ILE A 29 -14.26 -13.62 6.67
N LEU A 30 -14.85 -12.92 5.70
CA LEU A 30 -16.20 -12.36 5.83
C LEU A 30 -17.25 -13.46 6.05
N LYS A 31 -17.12 -14.57 5.31
CA LYS A 31 -18.01 -15.73 5.43
C LYS A 31 -17.87 -16.42 6.80
N GLU A 32 -16.67 -16.49 7.36
CA GLU A 32 -16.44 -17.02 8.71
C GLU A 32 -17.21 -16.20 9.75
N LEU A 33 -17.16 -14.87 9.69
CA LEU A 33 -17.92 -13.99 10.58
C LEU A 33 -19.44 -14.16 10.40
N LYS A 34 -19.92 -14.22 9.14
CA LYS A 34 -21.34 -14.48 8.85
C LYS A 34 -21.81 -15.81 9.44
N ASN A 35 -21.03 -16.87 9.28
CA ASN A 35 -21.34 -18.18 9.82
C ASN A 35 -21.32 -18.20 11.35
N ALA A 36 -20.31 -17.58 11.98
CA ALA A 36 -20.24 -17.49 13.44
C ALA A 36 -21.44 -16.74 14.02
N THR A 37 -21.83 -15.63 13.38
CA THR A 37 -22.99 -14.82 13.79
C THR A 37 -24.32 -15.56 13.63
N ASN A 38 -24.47 -16.34 12.55
CA ASN A 38 -25.69 -17.13 12.31
C ASN A 38 -25.72 -18.46 13.08
N SER A 39 -24.63 -18.83 13.75
CA SER A 39 -24.56 -20.09 14.50
C SER A 39 -25.35 -20.05 15.81
N PHE A 40 -25.68 -18.86 16.31
CA PHE A 40 -26.48 -18.71 17.52
C PHE A 40 -27.92 -19.16 17.28
N ASP A 41 -28.39 -20.14 18.04
CA ASP A 41 -29.75 -20.68 17.93
C ASP A 41 -30.79 -19.81 18.65
N SER A 42 -32.06 -20.20 18.61
CA SER A 42 -33.14 -19.43 19.22
C SER A 42 -32.97 -19.23 20.74
N LEU A 43 -32.49 -20.25 21.45
CA LEU A 43 -32.30 -20.20 22.91
C LEU A 43 -31.14 -19.27 23.27
N GLU A 44 -30.04 -19.35 22.51
CA GLU A 44 -28.87 -18.49 22.68
C GLU A 44 -29.19 -17.02 22.33
N ASN A 45 -29.97 -16.77 21.28
CA ASN A 45 -30.43 -15.42 20.95
C ASN A 45 -31.38 -14.86 22.03
N GLU A 46 -32.30 -15.68 22.56
CA GLU A 46 -33.17 -15.29 23.68
C GLU A 46 -32.36 -14.91 24.92
N PHE A 47 -31.33 -15.70 25.26
CA PHE A 47 -30.40 -15.37 26.33
C PHE A 47 -29.71 -14.02 26.09
N LEU A 48 -29.11 -13.82 24.92
CA LEU A 48 -28.41 -12.58 24.60
C LEU A 48 -29.32 -11.35 24.68
N GLN A 49 -30.59 -11.49 24.27
CA GLN A 49 -31.59 -10.43 24.36
C GLN A 49 -31.97 -10.13 25.82
N LYS A 50 -32.29 -11.16 26.62
CA LYS A 50 -32.63 -10.98 28.04
C LYS A 50 -31.45 -10.41 28.83
N PHE A 51 -30.24 -10.87 28.52
CA PHE A 51 -29.01 -10.37 29.13
C PHE A 51 -28.79 -8.88 28.78
N TYR A 52 -29.05 -8.48 27.54
CA TYR A 52 -28.98 -7.08 27.12
C TYR A 52 -30.03 -6.19 27.79
N LEU A 53 -31.28 -6.65 27.91
CA LEU A 53 -32.33 -5.90 28.60
C LEU A 53 -31.96 -5.65 30.07
N SER A 54 -31.41 -6.67 30.74
CA SER A 54 -30.91 -6.50 32.12
C SER A 54 -29.77 -5.48 32.22
N PHE A 55 -28.92 -5.39 31.20
CA PHE A 55 -27.82 -4.43 31.12
C PHE A 55 -28.32 -2.99 30.92
N ILE A 56 -29.40 -2.76 30.15
CA ILE A 56 -29.98 -1.42 29.98
C ILE A 56 -30.81 -1.00 31.20
N ASP A 57 -31.60 -1.92 31.75
CA ASP A 57 -32.54 -1.61 32.83
C ASP A 57 -31.84 -1.30 34.16
N THR A 58 -30.64 -1.86 34.38
CA THR A 58 -29.88 -1.66 35.61
C THR A 58 -28.71 -0.69 35.40
N LYS A 59 -28.81 0.51 35.97
CA LYS A 59 -27.67 1.46 36.02
C LYS A 59 -26.47 0.92 36.81
N GLU A 60 -26.65 -0.18 37.54
CA GLU A 60 -25.64 -0.79 38.41
C GLU A 60 -24.75 -1.82 37.69
N ILE A 61 -25.23 -2.52 36.66
CA ILE A 61 -24.44 -3.57 35.98
C ILE A 61 -23.66 -2.97 34.82
N LYS A 62 -22.34 -2.85 34.97
CA LYS A 62 -21.46 -2.42 33.88
C LYS A 62 -20.96 -3.66 33.13
N ILE A 63 -20.95 -3.63 31.80
CA ILE A 63 -20.45 -4.74 30.97
C ILE A 63 -19.00 -5.15 31.35
N LEU A 64 -18.23 -4.20 31.91
CA LEU A 64 -16.86 -4.42 32.39
C LEU A 64 -16.78 -5.26 33.66
N ASP A 65 -17.86 -5.37 34.42
CA ASP A 65 -17.93 -6.20 35.64
C ASP A 65 -17.96 -7.69 35.31
N TYR A 66 -18.28 -8.04 34.05
CA TYR A 66 -18.12 -9.38 33.50
C TYR A 66 -16.73 -9.62 32.90
N SER A 67 -15.88 -8.60 32.79
CA SER A 67 -14.56 -8.67 32.16
C SER A 67 -13.45 -8.18 33.10
N GLU A 68 -12.98 -6.95 32.93
CA GLU A 68 -11.80 -6.43 33.63
C GLU A 68 -12.02 -6.21 35.13
N ASN A 69 -13.24 -5.89 35.56
CA ASN A 69 -13.60 -5.61 36.96
C ASN A 69 -14.15 -6.85 37.70
N PHE A 70 -14.18 -8.02 37.06
CA PHE A 70 -14.71 -9.24 37.67
C PHE A 70 -13.81 -9.68 38.84
N LYS A 71 -14.29 -9.54 40.09
CA LYS A 71 -13.52 -9.76 41.33
C LYS A 71 -12.95 -11.16 41.55
N HIS A 72 -13.28 -12.14 40.71
CA HIS A 72 -12.80 -13.51 40.87
C HIS A 72 -12.09 -14.03 39.61
N ALA A 73 -11.30 -13.17 38.97
CA ALA A 73 -10.60 -13.54 37.74
C ALA A 73 -9.73 -14.79 37.95
N GLU A 74 -9.17 -15.00 39.15
CA GLU A 74 -8.33 -16.13 39.52
C GLU A 74 -8.98 -17.51 39.26
N TYR A 75 -10.31 -17.62 39.33
CA TYR A 75 -11.01 -18.89 39.12
C TYR A 75 -10.83 -19.45 37.70
N PHE A 76 -10.58 -18.59 36.73
CA PHE A 76 -10.35 -19.00 35.34
C PHE A 76 -8.90 -19.42 35.07
N PHE A 77 -7.98 -19.18 36.01
CA PHE A 77 -6.55 -19.46 35.88
C PHE A 77 -6.06 -20.65 36.73
N ILE A 78 -6.98 -21.43 37.30
CA ILE A 78 -6.63 -22.69 38.00
C ILE A 78 -5.97 -23.65 37.01
N ASP A 79 -4.73 -24.10 37.27
CA ASP A 79 -3.86 -24.79 36.31
C ASP A 79 -4.56 -25.83 35.41
N LYS A 80 -5.18 -26.85 36.02
CA LYS A 80 -5.86 -27.91 35.28
C LYS A 80 -7.06 -27.40 34.47
N PHE A 81 -7.76 -26.40 35.00
CA PHE A 81 -8.90 -25.80 34.32
C PHE A 81 -8.41 -24.98 33.11
N PHE A 82 -7.45 -24.08 33.31
CA PHE A 82 -6.93 -23.18 32.27
C PHE A 82 -6.36 -23.96 31.09
N ASP A 83 -5.49 -24.95 31.35
CA ASP A 83 -4.85 -25.75 30.28
C ASP A 83 -5.88 -26.53 29.46
N ASN A 84 -6.82 -27.19 30.16
CA ASN A 84 -7.87 -27.95 29.51
C ASN A 84 -8.80 -27.05 28.69
N ASN A 85 -9.11 -25.88 29.24
CA ASN A 85 -9.98 -24.91 28.61
C ASN A 85 -9.36 -24.34 27.33
N LEU A 86 -8.08 -23.95 27.37
CA LEU A 86 -7.33 -23.50 26.20
C LEU A 86 -7.26 -24.56 25.11
N LYS A 87 -6.96 -25.81 25.49
CA LYS A 87 -6.84 -26.92 24.55
C LYS A 87 -8.17 -27.26 23.87
N ILE A 88 -9.28 -27.23 24.59
CA ILE A 88 -10.59 -27.66 24.07
C ILE A 88 -11.28 -26.54 23.28
N PHE A 89 -11.22 -25.31 23.77
CA PHE A 89 -12.08 -24.23 23.27
C PHE A 89 -11.33 -23.15 22.49
N TYR A 90 -10.08 -22.85 22.85
CA TYR A 90 -9.33 -21.72 22.29
C TYR A 90 -8.25 -22.13 21.30
N ASP A 91 -8.22 -23.39 20.85
CA ASP A 91 -7.14 -23.90 20.02
C ASP A 91 -6.94 -23.10 18.71
N LYS A 92 -8.04 -22.68 18.09
CA LYS A 92 -8.05 -21.85 16.87
C LYS A 92 -8.13 -20.35 17.15
N PHE A 93 -8.12 -19.94 18.41
CA PHE A 93 -8.27 -18.55 18.78
C PHE A 93 -6.98 -17.78 18.48
N ALA A 94 -7.09 -16.70 17.70
CA ALA A 94 -5.92 -15.98 17.20
C ALA A 94 -5.05 -15.35 18.30
N LEU A 95 -5.59 -15.15 19.51
CA LEU A 95 -4.91 -14.57 20.66
C LEU A 95 -4.51 -15.63 21.72
N LYS A 96 -4.61 -16.94 21.41
CA LYS A 96 -4.29 -18.03 22.33
C LYS A 96 -2.86 -17.95 22.89
N GLU A 97 -1.87 -17.74 22.01
CA GLU A 97 -0.46 -17.65 22.42
C GLU A 97 -0.20 -16.45 23.33
N ASN A 98 -0.87 -15.32 23.05
CA ASN A 98 -0.80 -14.16 23.93
C ASN A 98 -1.46 -14.40 25.29
N LEU A 99 -2.45 -15.30 25.39
CA LEU A 99 -3.12 -15.62 26.65
C LEU A 99 -2.31 -16.59 27.52
N LEU A 100 -1.56 -17.52 26.90
CA LEU A 100 -0.78 -18.56 27.59
C LEU A 100 0.25 -17.98 28.58
N GLN A 101 0.84 -16.83 28.28
CA GLN A 101 1.85 -16.19 29.14
C GLN A 101 1.33 -15.69 30.50
N TYR A 102 0.01 -15.56 30.67
CA TYR A 102 -0.59 -15.06 31.90
C TYR A 102 -1.06 -16.15 32.86
N LYS A 103 -0.87 -17.43 32.51
CA LYS A 103 -1.27 -18.58 33.34
C LYS A 103 -0.87 -18.42 34.80
N ASN A 104 0.40 -18.12 35.04
CA ASN A 104 0.95 -18.06 36.40
C ASN A 104 0.76 -16.71 37.10
N LYS A 105 0.17 -15.71 36.41
CA LYS A 105 0.05 -14.33 36.94
C LYS A 105 -1.07 -14.19 37.97
N PHE A 106 -2.08 -15.05 37.89
CA PHE A 106 -3.19 -15.10 38.84
C PHE A 106 -3.04 -16.22 39.88
N SER A 107 -2.01 -17.07 39.73
CA SER A 107 -1.72 -18.15 40.68
C SER A 107 -1.43 -17.56 42.07
N ASN A 108 -2.18 -18.01 43.08
CA ASN A 108 -2.10 -17.58 44.48
C ASN A 108 -2.70 -16.20 44.81
N LEU A 109 -3.39 -15.56 43.88
CA LEU A 109 -4.21 -14.37 44.17
C LEU A 109 -5.65 -14.80 44.53
N GLN A 110 -6.32 -14.03 45.37
CA GLN A 110 -7.73 -14.26 45.76
C GLN A 110 -8.50 -12.95 45.71
N ASN A 111 -9.73 -13.01 45.21
CA ASN A 111 -10.64 -11.86 45.15
C ASN A 111 -10.01 -10.68 44.38
N VAL A 112 -9.37 -10.99 43.23
CA VAL A 112 -8.73 -10.01 42.36
C VAL A 112 -9.47 -9.91 41.02
N SER A 113 -9.55 -8.69 40.51
CA SER A 113 -9.96 -8.42 39.14
C SER A 113 -8.77 -8.43 38.18
N VAL A 114 -9.03 -8.42 36.88
CA VAL A 114 -7.95 -8.30 35.88
C VAL A 114 -7.28 -6.93 36.00
N ASN A 115 -8.08 -5.89 36.25
CA ASN A 115 -7.62 -4.51 36.38
C ASN A 115 -6.73 -4.29 37.61
N ASP A 116 -6.84 -5.14 38.63
CA ASP A 116 -5.94 -5.09 39.80
C ASP A 116 -4.53 -5.65 39.50
N VAL A 117 -4.39 -6.46 38.45
CA VAL A 117 -3.19 -7.28 38.19
C VAL A 117 -2.44 -6.86 36.91
N LEU A 118 -3.18 -6.45 35.87
CA LEU A 118 -2.64 -6.21 34.53
C LEU A 118 -3.05 -4.83 34.02
N ASN A 119 -2.25 -4.28 33.11
CA ASN A 119 -2.49 -3.00 32.45
C ASN A 119 -2.34 -3.09 30.93
N GLY A 120 -2.92 -2.14 30.20
CA GLY A 120 -2.78 -2.01 28.75
C GLY A 120 -3.24 -3.26 27.97
N TYR A 121 -2.51 -3.59 26.90
CA TYR A 121 -2.86 -4.69 25.99
C TYR A 121 -2.98 -6.05 26.69
N ASP A 122 -2.14 -6.30 27.69
CA ASP A 122 -2.13 -7.52 28.49
C ASP A 122 -3.43 -7.69 29.28
N LYS A 123 -3.89 -6.58 29.89
CA LYS A 123 -5.18 -6.50 30.58
C LYS A 123 -6.31 -6.82 29.62
N ASP A 124 -6.31 -6.23 28.42
CA ASP A 124 -7.42 -6.35 27.48
C ASP A 124 -7.59 -7.79 26.96
N ILE A 125 -6.49 -8.48 26.67
CA ILE A 125 -6.50 -9.89 26.27
C ILE A 125 -7.10 -10.77 27.35
N VAL A 126 -6.61 -10.62 28.58
CA VAL A 126 -7.09 -11.40 29.71
C VAL A 126 -8.55 -11.06 30.04
N SER A 127 -8.93 -9.79 29.93
CA SER A 127 -10.30 -9.33 30.14
C SER A 127 -11.25 -9.94 29.13
N LEU A 128 -10.86 -10.10 27.86
CA LEU A 128 -11.67 -10.79 26.86
C LEU A 128 -11.85 -12.28 27.20
N TYR A 129 -10.80 -12.95 27.66
CA TYR A 129 -10.90 -14.33 28.12
C TYR A 129 -11.89 -14.47 29.27
N VAL A 130 -11.70 -13.68 30.34
CA VAL A 130 -12.59 -13.64 31.50
C VAL A 130 -14.03 -13.33 31.09
N PHE A 131 -14.21 -12.38 30.15
CA PHE A 131 -15.52 -12.02 29.61
C PHE A 131 -16.24 -13.20 28.97
N ILE A 132 -15.56 -13.92 28.07
CA ILE A 132 -16.13 -15.08 27.38
C ILE A 132 -16.49 -16.18 28.39
N GLU A 133 -15.63 -16.44 29.38
CA GLU A 133 -15.89 -17.43 30.43
C GLU A 133 -17.10 -17.07 31.27
N ASN A 134 -17.22 -15.80 31.68
CA ASN A 134 -18.36 -15.30 32.43
C ASN A 134 -19.65 -15.37 31.60
N LEU A 135 -19.62 -14.98 30.33
CA LEU A 135 -20.78 -15.05 29.45
C LEU A 135 -21.27 -16.50 29.30
N ALA A 136 -20.35 -17.44 29.12
CA ALA A 136 -20.68 -18.86 29.05
C ALA A 136 -21.27 -19.38 30.39
N LYS A 137 -20.75 -18.92 31.54
CA LYS A 137 -21.31 -19.27 32.85
C LYS A 137 -22.78 -18.83 32.96
N HIS A 138 -23.08 -17.56 32.65
CA HIS A 138 -24.43 -17.01 32.72
C HIS A 138 -25.40 -17.69 31.76
N PHE A 139 -24.95 -18.04 30.56
CA PHE A 139 -25.77 -18.86 29.65
C PHE A 139 -26.04 -20.25 30.23
N GLY A 140 -25.05 -20.86 30.89
CA GLY A 140 -25.23 -22.13 31.59
C GLY A 140 -26.32 -22.07 32.66
N ASP A 141 -26.32 -21.00 33.47
CA ASP A 141 -27.35 -20.76 34.50
C ASP A 141 -28.73 -20.57 33.85
N PHE A 142 -28.81 -19.81 32.76
CA PHE A 142 -30.03 -19.63 31.97
C PHE A 142 -30.54 -20.94 31.36
N ALA A 143 -29.63 -21.80 30.89
CA ALA A 143 -29.90 -23.10 30.30
C ALA A 143 -30.03 -24.23 31.35
N GLN A 144 -30.49 -23.90 32.57
CA GLN A 144 -30.75 -24.86 33.65
C GLN A 144 -29.54 -25.75 33.98
N ASN A 145 -28.34 -25.18 33.96
CA ASN A 145 -27.07 -25.85 34.23
C ASN A 145 -26.71 -26.98 33.23
N ASN A 146 -27.27 -26.96 32.02
CA ASN A 146 -26.89 -27.92 30.98
C ASN A 146 -25.45 -27.66 30.48
N LYS A 147 -24.53 -28.56 30.84
CA LYS A 147 -23.10 -28.46 30.52
C LYS A 147 -22.81 -28.54 29.02
N GLU A 148 -23.59 -29.30 28.26
CA GLU A 148 -23.39 -29.47 26.83
C GLU A 148 -23.76 -28.19 26.08
N LEU A 149 -24.95 -27.65 26.35
CA LEU A 149 -25.41 -26.39 25.78
C LEU A 149 -24.43 -25.25 26.12
N LYS A 150 -23.97 -25.17 27.38
CA LYS A 150 -22.95 -24.20 27.79
C LYS A 150 -21.69 -24.27 26.95
N ASN A 151 -21.18 -25.48 26.71
CA ASN A 151 -19.95 -25.69 25.94
C ASN A 151 -20.15 -25.35 24.46
N ILE A 152 -21.33 -25.61 23.90
CA ILE A 152 -21.67 -25.24 22.52
C ILE A 152 -21.71 -23.72 22.38
N PHE A 153 -22.46 -23.03 23.25
CA PHE A 153 -22.56 -21.57 23.25
C PHE A 153 -21.19 -20.91 23.41
N LYS A 154 -20.35 -21.44 24.30
CA LYS A 154 -18.97 -20.99 24.49
C LYS A 154 -18.15 -21.07 23.20
N LYS A 155 -18.20 -22.20 22.48
CA LYS A 155 -17.49 -22.37 21.20
C LYS A 155 -17.97 -21.35 20.16
N LYS A 156 -19.28 -21.11 20.07
CA LYS A 156 -19.86 -20.12 19.15
C LYS A 156 -19.41 -18.70 19.51
N THR A 157 -19.40 -18.36 20.79
CA THR A 157 -18.93 -17.07 21.31
C THR A 157 -17.45 -16.83 20.97
N ILE A 158 -16.58 -17.82 21.22
CA ILE A 158 -15.15 -17.73 20.86
C ILE A 158 -14.99 -17.57 19.35
N SER A 159 -15.73 -18.34 18.56
CA SER A 159 -15.70 -18.23 17.09
C SER A 159 -16.12 -16.85 16.61
N PHE A 160 -17.12 -16.23 17.23
CA PHE A 160 -17.61 -14.90 16.87
C PHE A 160 -16.54 -13.82 17.13
N PHE A 161 -15.96 -13.77 18.33
CA PHE A 161 -14.90 -12.81 18.65
C PHE A 161 -13.63 -13.07 17.81
N ASN A 162 -13.28 -14.33 17.57
CA ASN A 162 -12.17 -14.68 16.69
C ASN A 162 -12.38 -14.15 15.27
N ALA A 163 -13.57 -14.37 14.71
CA ALA A 163 -13.90 -13.93 13.36
C ALA A 163 -13.87 -12.40 13.24
N LEU A 164 -14.32 -11.66 14.27
CA LEU A 164 -14.17 -10.19 14.32
C LEU A 164 -12.71 -9.76 14.34
N TYR A 165 -11.86 -10.40 15.16
CA TYR A 165 -10.43 -10.10 15.19
C TYR A 165 -9.77 -10.35 13.83
N LEU A 166 -10.06 -11.49 13.20
CA LEU A 166 -9.54 -11.85 11.88
C LEU A 166 -10.04 -10.87 10.81
N LEU A 167 -11.29 -10.43 10.87
CA LEU A 167 -11.82 -9.40 9.98
C LEU A 167 -11.00 -8.11 10.10
N PHE A 168 -10.88 -7.55 11.30
CA PHE A 168 -10.17 -6.28 11.49
C PHE A 168 -8.70 -6.40 11.10
N LYS A 169 -8.03 -7.49 11.48
CA LYS A 169 -6.63 -7.75 11.13
C LYS A 169 -6.38 -7.71 9.62
N ASN A 170 -7.33 -8.14 8.80
CA ASN A 170 -7.16 -8.24 7.36
C ASN A 170 -7.73 -7.04 6.59
N TYR A 171 -8.72 -6.33 7.14
CA TYR A 171 -9.42 -5.26 6.44
C TYR A 171 -9.12 -3.85 6.96
N SER A 172 -8.85 -3.67 8.24
CA SER A 172 -8.65 -2.33 8.82
C SER A 172 -7.73 -2.33 10.04
N ARG A 173 -6.59 -1.66 9.91
CA ARG A 173 -5.70 -1.37 11.04
C ARG A 173 -6.36 -0.43 12.06
N ASN A 174 -7.21 0.48 11.62
CA ASN A 174 -7.92 1.39 12.53
C ASN A 174 -8.86 0.62 13.45
N LEU A 175 -9.66 -0.28 12.89
CA LEU A 175 -10.55 -1.15 13.66
C LEU A 175 -9.76 -2.15 14.52
N LEU A 176 -8.66 -2.69 14.01
CA LEU A 176 -7.80 -3.59 14.79
C LEU A 176 -7.24 -2.90 16.04
N ASN A 177 -6.76 -1.66 15.90
CA ASN A 177 -6.24 -0.87 17.02
C ASN A 177 -7.31 -0.53 18.07
N LYS A 178 -8.59 -0.59 17.68
CA LYS A 178 -9.74 -0.38 18.58
C LYS A 178 -10.40 -1.68 19.03
N TYR A 179 -9.94 -2.84 18.57
CA TYR A 179 -10.61 -4.13 18.74
C TYR A 179 -11.12 -4.36 20.17
N PHE A 180 -10.26 -4.20 21.19
CA PHE A 180 -10.65 -4.40 22.59
C PHE A 180 -11.67 -3.39 23.08
N ASN A 181 -11.56 -2.11 22.69
CA ASN A 181 -12.57 -1.11 22.97
C ASN A 181 -13.92 -1.49 22.34
N ILE A 182 -13.91 -2.01 21.11
CA ILE A 182 -15.14 -2.47 20.43
C ILE A 182 -15.76 -3.65 21.19
N ILE A 183 -14.99 -4.69 21.52
CA ILE A 183 -15.58 -5.93 22.05
C ILE A 183 -15.89 -5.87 23.55
N LEU A 184 -15.06 -5.20 24.36
CA LEU A 184 -15.20 -5.20 25.83
C LEU A 184 -16.19 -4.14 26.31
N CYS A 185 -16.42 -3.10 25.51
CA CYS A 185 -17.33 -2.01 25.87
C CYS A 185 -18.69 -2.10 25.21
N ASN A 186 -18.98 -3.19 24.50
CA ASN A 186 -20.26 -3.41 23.85
C ASN A 186 -20.85 -4.74 24.27
N HIS A 187 -22.16 -4.74 24.47
CA HIS A 187 -22.87 -5.96 24.76
C HIS A 187 -22.82 -6.90 23.53
N PRO A 188 -22.58 -8.22 23.68
CA PRO A 188 -22.45 -9.14 22.55
C PRO A 188 -23.66 -9.15 21.63
N MET A 189 -24.87 -9.01 22.19
CA MET A 189 -26.10 -8.85 21.39
C MET A 189 -25.99 -7.68 20.39
N VAL A 190 -25.51 -6.51 20.83
CA VAL A 190 -25.40 -5.32 19.96
C VAL A 190 -24.43 -5.58 18.81
N LEU A 191 -23.31 -6.25 19.07
CA LEU A 191 -22.33 -6.61 18.03
C LEU A 191 -22.89 -7.66 17.06
N VAL A 192 -23.59 -8.67 17.58
CA VAL A 192 -24.26 -9.70 16.76
C VAL A 192 -25.31 -9.05 15.85
N GLU A 193 -26.14 -8.15 16.39
CA GLU A 193 -27.16 -7.45 15.62
C GLU A 193 -26.56 -6.47 14.61
N LEU A 194 -25.46 -5.78 14.93
CA LEU A 194 -24.74 -4.94 13.96
C LEU A 194 -24.29 -5.76 12.75
N VAL A 195 -23.71 -6.93 13.01
CA VAL A 195 -23.23 -7.82 11.95
C VAL A 195 -24.40 -8.40 11.14
N LYS A 196 -25.46 -8.89 11.79
CA LYS A 196 -26.66 -9.41 11.11
C LYS A 196 -27.31 -8.36 10.21
N ASN A 197 -27.55 -7.16 10.75
CA ASN A 197 -28.15 -6.07 9.99
C ASN A 197 -27.27 -5.66 8.80
N SER A 198 -25.96 -5.59 8.98
CA SER A 198 -25.02 -5.26 7.89
C SER A 198 -25.12 -6.22 6.70
N PHE A 199 -25.46 -7.50 6.92
CA PHE A 199 -25.63 -8.48 5.85
C PHE A 199 -27.02 -8.52 5.21
N GLY A 200 -28.04 -7.93 5.85
CA GLY A 200 -29.44 -8.12 5.47
C GLY A 200 -30.22 -6.86 5.11
N THR A 201 -29.73 -5.66 5.42
CA THR A 201 -30.48 -4.41 5.12
C THR A 201 -30.36 -3.98 3.66
N ASN A 202 -31.26 -3.10 3.24
CA ASN A 202 -31.23 -2.47 1.91
C ASN A 202 -30.59 -1.07 1.92
N ASN A 203 -30.18 -0.56 3.09
CA ASN A 203 -29.72 0.81 3.24
C ASN A 203 -28.72 0.92 4.40
N GLU A 204 -27.47 1.24 4.07
CA GLU A 204 -26.39 1.45 5.03
C GLU A 204 -26.67 2.60 6.01
N ASN A 205 -27.38 3.65 5.57
CA ASN A 205 -27.68 4.81 6.44
C ASN A 205 -28.60 4.40 7.58
N THR A 206 -29.55 3.50 7.34
CA THR A 206 -30.42 2.95 8.38
C THR A 206 -29.60 2.22 9.44
N ILE A 207 -28.61 1.41 9.04
CA ILE A 207 -27.71 0.73 9.98
C ILE A 207 -26.91 1.76 10.78
N ILE A 208 -26.31 2.74 10.10
CA ILE A 208 -25.51 3.78 10.75
C ILE A 208 -26.35 4.53 11.78
N GLU A 209 -27.58 4.91 11.45
CA GLU A 209 -28.50 5.60 12.35
C GLU A 209 -28.88 4.73 13.56
N THR A 210 -29.31 3.48 13.34
CA THR A 210 -29.67 2.53 14.40
C THR A 210 -28.52 2.34 15.40
N PHE A 211 -27.28 2.13 14.94
CA PHE A 211 -26.13 1.89 15.82
C PHE A 211 -25.44 3.17 16.31
N THR A 212 -25.90 4.35 15.87
CA THR A 212 -25.51 5.65 16.41
C THR A 212 -26.45 6.11 17.53
N PHE A 213 -27.75 5.83 17.41
CA PHE A 213 -28.78 6.38 18.29
C PHE A 213 -29.49 5.34 19.17
N GLU A 214 -29.95 4.22 18.60
CA GLU A 214 -30.81 3.24 19.28
C GLU A 214 -30.00 2.15 20.00
N HIS A 215 -29.11 1.49 19.27
CA HIS A 215 -28.23 0.42 19.75
C HIS A 215 -26.79 0.91 19.82
N LYS A 216 -26.61 2.06 20.46
CA LYS A 216 -25.38 2.84 20.41
C LYS A 216 -24.16 2.00 20.80
N ILE A 217 -23.23 1.89 19.86
CA ILE A 217 -21.93 1.28 20.13
C ILE A 217 -21.16 2.20 21.11
N ASN A 218 -20.72 1.64 22.24
CA ASN A 218 -20.11 2.31 23.38
C ASN A 218 -21.06 3.24 24.16
N GLN A 219 -22.31 2.79 24.33
CA GLN A 219 -23.30 3.48 25.15
C GLN A 219 -22.72 3.92 26.52
N ASP A 220 -22.87 5.22 26.81
CA ASP A 220 -22.64 5.87 28.11
C ASP A 220 -21.27 5.67 28.80
N LYS A 221 -20.18 5.65 28.02
CA LYS A 221 -18.79 5.58 28.54
C LYS A 221 -17.97 6.87 28.42
N LYS A 222 -18.58 8.03 28.61
CA LYS A 222 -17.85 9.33 28.56
C LYS A 222 -16.86 9.54 29.72
N ASP A 223 -16.99 8.80 30.82
CA ASP A 223 -16.29 9.08 32.08
C ASP A 223 -15.48 7.89 32.64
N ILE A 224 -14.94 7.00 31.78
CA ILE A 224 -14.01 5.95 32.21
C ILE A 224 -12.61 6.32 31.73
N ASP A 225 -11.67 6.50 32.67
CA ASP A 225 -10.27 6.76 32.37
C ASP A 225 -9.71 5.69 31.41
N ASN A 226 -9.01 6.12 30.36
CA ASN A 226 -8.40 5.28 29.30
C ASN A 226 -9.35 4.66 28.26
N PHE A 227 -10.60 5.10 28.14
CA PHE A 227 -11.52 4.64 27.09
C PHE A 227 -11.58 5.59 25.89
N GLU A 228 -11.53 5.03 24.67
CA GLU A 228 -11.83 5.78 23.44
C GLU A 228 -13.05 5.20 22.73
N ALA A 229 -14.13 5.99 22.68
CA ALA A 229 -15.33 5.66 21.95
C ALA A 229 -15.07 5.58 20.44
N ILE A 230 -15.68 4.59 19.79
CA ILE A 230 -15.73 4.51 18.33
C ILE A 230 -16.50 5.72 17.82
N ASN A 231 -15.84 6.54 17.00
CA ASN A 231 -16.48 7.69 16.36
C ASN A 231 -17.34 7.22 15.17
N LYS A 232 -18.16 8.15 14.64
CA LYS A 232 -19.04 7.86 13.50
C LYS A 232 -18.26 7.34 12.27
N GLU A 233 -17.06 7.87 12.02
CA GLU A 233 -16.22 7.46 10.88
C GLU A 233 -15.78 5.99 10.97
N LEU A 234 -15.34 5.53 12.14
CA LEU A 234 -14.94 4.15 12.37
C LEU A 234 -16.13 3.19 12.32
N LEU A 235 -17.31 3.62 12.80
CA LEU A 235 -18.54 2.84 12.65
C LEU A 235 -18.90 2.65 11.17
N ILE A 236 -18.79 3.71 10.37
CA ILE A 236 -18.99 3.66 8.92
C ILE A 236 -17.94 2.76 8.25
N GLU A 237 -16.67 2.87 8.63
CA GLU A 237 -15.60 1.98 8.14
C GLU A 237 -15.96 0.51 8.41
N PHE A 238 -16.40 0.18 9.64
CA PHE A 238 -16.80 -1.18 9.99
C PHE A 238 -18.01 -1.67 9.18
N ILE A 239 -19.09 -0.88 9.11
CA ILE A 239 -20.29 -1.24 8.35
C ILE A 239 -19.96 -1.45 6.87
N SER A 240 -19.18 -0.55 6.26
CA SER A 240 -18.79 -0.66 4.85
C SER A 240 -18.02 -1.94 4.53
N ILE A 241 -17.20 -2.45 5.46
CA ILE A 241 -16.52 -3.74 5.30
C ILE A 241 -17.53 -4.88 5.33
N LEU A 242 -18.45 -4.88 6.30
CA LEU A 242 -19.47 -5.92 6.45
C LEU A 242 -20.45 -5.96 5.26
N SER A 243 -20.79 -4.79 4.70
CA SER A 243 -21.65 -4.65 3.53
C SER A 243 -21.11 -5.35 2.28
N THR A 244 -19.84 -5.76 2.25
CA THR A 244 -19.26 -6.53 1.13
C THR A 244 -20.04 -7.81 0.80
N LEU A 245 -20.69 -8.44 1.80
CA LEU A 245 -21.52 -9.63 1.58
C LEU A 245 -23.01 -9.32 1.34
N ASN A 246 -23.39 -8.04 1.30
CA ASN A 246 -24.75 -7.59 1.14
C ASN A 246 -24.99 -7.12 -0.29
N SER A 247 -25.65 -7.95 -1.09
CA SER A 247 -25.93 -7.67 -2.51
C SER A 247 -26.75 -6.40 -2.78
N ASN A 248 -27.38 -5.83 -1.75
CA ASN A 248 -28.23 -4.64 -1.88
C ASN A 248 -27.44 -3.34 -1.63
N ILE A 249 -26.20 -3.41 -1.15
CA ILE A 249 -25.38 -2.24 -0.80
C ILE A 249 -24.16 -2.16 -1.72
N ASN A 250 -24.17 -1.21 -2.65
CA ASN A 250 -23.04 -0.94 -3.56
C ASN A 250 -22.08 0.11 -2.96
N LEU A 251 -21.38 -0.25 -1.88
CA LEU A 251 -20.49 0.66 -1.16
C LEU A 251 -19.07 0.10 -1.05
N LEU A 252 -18.09 0.88 -1.51
CA LEU A 252 -16.66 0.66 -1.29
C LEU A 252 -16.30 0.84 0.19
N HIS A 253 -15.18 0.27 0.64
CA HIS A 253 -14.76 0.40 2.03
C HIS A 253 -14.44 1.85 2.35
N TYR A 254 -15.12 2.40 3.36
CA TYR A 254 -14.93 3.77 3.80
C TYR A 254 -13.66 3.88 4.63
N ASN A 255 -12.61 4.43 4.02
CA ASN A 255 -11.36 4.75 4.71
C ASN A 255 -10.66 5.91 4.00
N LYS A 256 -9.67 6.51 4.66
CA LYS A 256 -8.92 7.66 4.14
C LYS A 256 -8.25 7.38 2.79
N ASN A 257 -7.76 6.16 2.56
CA ASN A 257 -7.09 5.81 1.30
C ASN A 257 -8.07 5.78 0.14
N ASN A 258 -9.24 5.17 0.33
CA ASN A 258 -10.27 5.08 -0.70
C ASN A 258 -10.89 6.44 -0.98
N VAL A 259 -11.15 7.26 0.05
CA VAL A 259 -11.57 8.66 -0.11
C VAL A 259 -10.56 9.42 -0.99
N ASN A 260 -9.26 9.37 -0.67
CA ASN A 260 -8.23 10.06 -1.45
C ASN A 260 -8.10 9.50 -2.87
N THR A 261 -8.26 8.19 -3.04
CA THR A 261 -8.18 7.54 -4.36
C THR A 261 -9.34 7.95 -5.25
N LEU A 262 -10.56 8.02 -4.72
CA LEU A 262 -11.73 8.51 -5.45
C LEU A 262 -11.61 10.01 -5.78
N LYS A 263 -11.12 10.84 -4.84
CA LYS A 263 -10.77 12.25 -5.11
C LYS A 263 -9.83 12.38 -6.31
N TYR A 264 -8.80 11.53 -6.35
CA TYR A 264 -7.82 11.49 -7.44
C TYR A 264 -8.44 11.04 -8.78
N ILE A 265 -9.24 9.96 -8.78
CA ILE A 265 -9.87 9.42 -9.99
C ILE A 265 -10.81 10.46 -10.62
N TYR A 266 -11.68 11.06 -9.80
CA TYR A 266 -12.73 11.98 -10.25
C TYR A 266 -12.32 13.45 -10.29
N GLN A 267 -11.16 13.82 -9.74
CA GLN A 267 -10.69 15.20 -9.62
C GLN A 267 -11.71 16.12 -8.93
N LYS A 268 -12.32 15.59 -7.85
CA LYS A 268 -13.35 16.27 -7.06
C LYS A 268 -13.05 16.12 -5.58
N ASN A 269 -13.48 17.10 -4.80
CA ASN A 269 -13.46 16.98 -3.35
C ASN A 269 -14.54 16.01 -2.88
N ILE A 270 -14.23 15.30 -1.81
CA ILE A 270 -15.10 14.39 -1.06
C ILE A 270 -14.95 14.84 0.38
N GLU A 271 -15.95 15.57 0.87
CA GLU A 271 -15.93 16.26 2.15
C GLU A 271 -16.94 15.64 3.13
N SER A 272 -17.94 14.93 2.60
CA SER A 272 -18.95 14.21 3.39
C SER A 272 -18.95 12.70 3.09
N PHE A 273 -19.56 11.93 3.99
CA PHE A 273 -19.86 10.52 3.72
C PHE A 273 -20.83 10.35 2.54
N LYS A 274 -21.75 11.30 2.35
CA LYS A 274 -22.69 11.26 1.22
C LYS A 274 -21.97 11.41 -0.11
N ASP A 275 -20.98 12.29 -0.19
CA ASP A 275 -20.14 12.43 -1.39
C ASP A 275 -19.43 11.09 -1.67
N PHE A 276 -18.90 10.45 -0.63
CA PHE A 276 -18.23 9.16 -0.78
C PHE A 276 -19.18 8.07 -1.29
N GLN A 277 -20.41 8.00 -0.77
CA GLN A 277 -21.44 7.07 -1.27
C GLN A 277 -21.70 7.29 -2.77
N ASP A 278 -21.92 8.54 -3.17
CA ASP A 278 -22.25 8.88 -4.56
C ASP A 278 -21.09 8.53 -5.51
N TYR A 279 -19.84 8.83 -5.13
CA TYR A 279 -18.66 8.45 -5.92
C TYR A 279 -18.35 6.96 -5.88
N SER A 280 -18.68 6.27 -4.78
CA SER A 280 -18.58 4.82 -4.68
C SER A 280 -19.53 4.13 -5.63
N HIS A 281 -20.82 4.52 -5.63
CA HIS A 281 -21.81 4.00 -6.57
C HIS A 281 -21.37 4.22 -8.02
N LYS A 282 -21.00 5.46 -8.35
CA LYS A 282 -20.51 5.81 -9.68
C LYS A 282 -19.28 5.00 -10.08
N PHE A 283 -18.37 4.76 -9.14
CA PHE A 283 -17.18 3.95 -9.40
C PHE A 283 -17.55 2.50 -9.69
N LEU A 284 -18.39 1.89 -8.86
CA LEU A 284 -18.77 0.50 -9.00
C LEU A 284 -19.60 0.23 -10.26
N GLU A 285 -20.52 1.13 -10.62
CA GLU A 285 -21.27 1.05 -11.89
C GLU A 285 -20.33 1.05 -13.09
N ASP A 286 -19.43 2.02 -13.15
CA ASP A 286 -18.47 2.16 -14.25
C ASP A 286 -17.45 1.01 -14.26
N PHE A 287 -16.96 0.60 -13.10
CA PHE A 287 -15.93 -0.42 -12.95
C PHE A 287 -16.44 -1.84 -13.22
N SER A 288 -17.64 -2.18 -12.73
CA SER A 288 -18.25 -3.51 -12.91
C SER A 288 -18.42 -3.86 -14.39
N SER A 289 -18.81 -2.89 -15.23
CA SER A 289 -18.95 -3.06 -16.68
C SER A 289 -17.65 -3.49 -17.39
N ARG A 290 -16.49 -3.25 -16.76
CA ARG A 290 -15.15 -3.55 -17.29
C ARG A 290 -14.58 -4.89 -16.82
N LEU A 291 -15.32 -5.62 -15.98
CA LEU A 291 -14.93 -6.94 -15.46
C LEU A 291 -15.61 -8.05 -16.27
N GLN A 292 -14.81 -8.89 -16.94
CA GLN A 292 -15.35 -9.99 -17.76
C GLN A 292 -15.57 -11.29 -16.95
N ASN A 293 -14.70 -11.54 -15.96
CA ASN A 293 -14.60 -12.85 -15.28
C ASN A 293 -15.11 -12.85 -13.83
N PHE A 294 -15.66 -11.73 -13.35
CA PHE A 294 -16.18 -11.57 -12.00
C PHE A 294 -17.61 -11.06 -12.11
N LYS A 295 -18.55 -11.79 -11.52
CA LYS A 295 -19.98 -11.53 -11.68
C LYS A 295 -20.71 -11.43 -10.35
N GLU A 296 -20.21 -12.11 -9.34
CA GLU A 296 -20.83 -12.04 -8.02
C GLU A 296 -20.56 -10.67 -7.40
N HIS A 297 -21.56 -10.13 -6.69
CA HIS A 297 -21.48 -8.80 -6.09
C HIS A 297 -20.23 -8.63 -5.19
N TYR A 298 -19.96 -9.62 -4.33
CA TYR A 298 -18.78 -9.59 -3.46
C TYR A 298 -17.46 -9.68 -4.22
N GLU A 299 -17.42 -10.38 -5.38
CA GLU A 299 -16.21 -10.44 -6.21
C GLU A 299 -15.89 -9.06 -6.77
N ILE A 300 -16.91 -8.33 -7.25
CA ILE A 300 -16.77 -6.99 -7.80
C ILE A 300 -16.27 -6.02 -6.72
N LEU A 301 -16.86 -6.05 -5.53
CA LEU A 301 -16.43 -5.20 -4.42
C LEU A 301 -14.99 -5.51 -4.00
N ILE A 302 -14.66 -6.77 -3.74
CA ILE A 302 -13.30 -7.14 -3.31
C ILE A 302 -12.27 -6.85 -4.41
N TYR A 303 -12.60 -7.08 -5.68
CA TYR A 303 -11.73 -6.70 -6.80
C TYR A 303 -11.50 -5.19 -6.79
N SER A 304 -12.57 -4.40 -6.66
CA SER A 304 -12.52 -2.95 -6.60
C SER A 304 -11.60 -2.48 -5.48
N GLU A 305 -11.69 -3.09 -4.31
CA GLU A 305 -10.79 -2.79 -3.18
C GLU A 305 -9.32 -3.13 -3.48
N ILE A 306 -9.04 -4.27 -4.10
CA ILE A 306 -7.66 -4.62 -4.50
C ILE A 306 -7.13 -3.60 -5.51
N PHE A 307 -7.96 -3.17 -6.46
CA PHE A 307 -7.62 -2.18 -7.47
C PHE A 307 -7.38 -0.79 -6.85
N LEU A 308 -8.24 -0.33 -5.95
CA LEU A 308 -8.07 0.94 -5.25
C LEU A 308 -6.84 0.92 -4.34
N GLN A 309 -6.56 -0.20 -3.67
CA GLN A 309 -5.32 -0.38 -2.91
C GLN A 309 -4.08 -0.32 -3.81
N TYR A 310 -4.14 -0.88 -5.02
CA TYR A 310 -3.07 -0.74 -6.01
C TYR A 310 -2.88 0.71 -6.42
N ILE A 311 -3.95 1.44 -6.76
CA ILE A 311 -3.85 2.87 -7.13
C ILE A 311 -3.31 3.69 -5.96
N SER A 312 -3.80 3.45 -4.74
CA SER A 312 -3.32 4.13 -3.54
C SER A 312 -1.82 3.89 -3.33
N LYS A 313 -1.35 2.64 -3.47
CA LYS A 313 0.09 2.32 -3.41
C LYS A 313 0.88 2.94 -4.56
N TYR A 314 0.31 2.97 -5.76
CA TYR A 314 0.92 3.57 -6.94
C TYR A 314 1.09 5.08 -6.74
N ASN A 315 0.04 5.77 -6.28
CA ASN A 315 0.08 7.18 -5.92
C ASN A 315 1.06 7.45 -4.76
N ASN A 316 1.15 6.52 -3.79
CA ASN A 316 2.08 6.57 -2.67
C ASN A 316 3.52 6.12 -3.01
N GLN A 317 3.80 5.69 -4.25
CA GLN A 317 5.18 5.68 -4.77
C GLN A 317 5.60 7.14 -5.02
N ASN A 318 5.73 7.90 -3.92
CA ASN A 318 5.95 9.35 -3.89
C ASN A 318 7.08 9.75 -4.83
N ILE A 319 6.70 10.31 -5.98
CA ILE A 319 7.56 11.16 -6.79
C ILE A 319 7.62 12.48 -6.03
N SER A 320 8.74 12.72 -5.36
CA SER A 320 9.05 14.04 -4.83
C SER A 320 9.33 15.01 -5.98
N LYS A 321 9.30 16.31 -5.69
CA LYS A 321 9.61 17.37 -6.68
C LYS A 321 10.89 17.08 -7.45
N ASN A 322 11.89 16.49 -6.81
CA ASN A 322 13.01 15.83 -7.49
C ASN A 322 13.00 14.33 -7.21
N THR A 323 13.04 13.50 -8.25
CA THR A 323 13.13 12.04 -8.11
C THR A 323 14.18 11.49 -9.07
N LEU A 324 15.05 10.61 -8.56
CA LEU A 324 16.12 9.98 -9.35
C LEU A 324 15.95 8.46 -9.32
N PHE A 325 15.61 7.86 -10.47
CA PHE A 325 15.57 6.41 -10.64
C PHE A 325 16.92 5.85 -11.03
N ILE A 326 17.47 4.96 -10.22
CA ILE A 326 18.82 4.43 -10.36
C ILE A 326 18.75 2.93 -10.65
N ALA A 327 19.33 2.49 -11.76
CA ALA A 327 19.41 1.08 -12.13
C ALA A 327 20.51 0.83 -13.17
N THR A 328 20.88 -0.43 -13.35
CA THR A 328 21.68 -0.89 -14.47
C THR A 328 20.84 -0.94 -15.74
N GLY A 329 21.31 -0.32 -16.82
CA GLY A 329 20.61 -0.33 -18.10
C GLY A 329 19.41 0.61 -18.17
N ASN A 330 18.85 0.78 -19.38
CA ASN A 330 17.95 1.90 -19.70
C ASN A 330 16.46 1.54 -19.77
N ASP A 331 16.12 0.28 -20.03
CA ASP A 331 14.74 -0.11 -20.32
C ASP A 331 13.81 0.07 -19.13
N LEU A 332 14.19 -0.45 -17.95
CA LEU A 332 13.41 -0.32 -16.73
C LEU A 332 13.20 1.14 -16.34
N LYS A 333 14.27 1.94 -16.33
CA LYS A 333 14.23 3.35 -15.92
C LYS A 333 13.37 4.19 -16.88
N ASN A 334 13.55 4.02 -18.19
CA ASN A 334 12.80 4.77 -19.20
C ASN A 334 11.32 4.38 -19.24
N LYS A 335 10.98 3.11 -19.00
CA LYS A 335 9.59 2.71 -18.84
C LYS A 335 8.96 3.34 -17.60
N LYS A 336 9.70 3.46 -16.50
CA LYS A 336 9.20 4.15 -15.31
C LYS A 336 8.88 5.63 -15.58
N LEU A 337 9.72 6.36 -16.32
CA LEU A 337 9.40 7.73 -16.75
C LEU A 337 8.11 7.79 -17.58
N LYS A 338 7.96 6.87 -18.55
CA LYS A 338 6.75 6.80 -19.41
C LYS A 338 5.49 6.46 -18.61
N GLU A 339 5.60 5.55 -17.65
CA GLU A 339 4.50 5.20 -16.75
C GLU A 339 4.05 6.43 -15.95
N ILE A 340 4.99 7.23 -15.43
CA ILE A 340 4.66 8.45 -14.68
C ILE A 340 3.82 9.42 -15.51
N VAL A 341 4.18 9.64 -16.77
CA VAL A 341 3.40 10.50 -17.68
C VAL A 341 2.00 9.95 -17.91
N LYS A 342 1.91 8.65 -18.20
CA LYS A 342 0.63 7.98 -18.48
C LYS A 342 -0.27 7.97 -17.25
N ILE A 343 0.28 7.65 -16.09
CA ILE A 343 -0.51 7.53 -14.85
C ILE A 343 -0.95 8.90 -14.36
N ASN A 344 -0.08 9.90 -14.36
CA ASN A 344 -0.50 11.23 -13.93
C ASN A 344 -1.29 11.98 -15.02
N ASN A 345 -1.59 11.31 -16.15
CA ASN A 345 -2.26 11.85 -17.32
C ASN A 345 -1.74 13.24 -17.71
N ILE A 346 -0.41 13.37 -17.76
CA ILE A 346 0.26 14.65 -17.91
C ILE A 346 0.12 15.07 -19.39
N PRO A 347 -0.55 16.19 -19.70
CA PRO A 347 -0.68 16.69 -21.06
C PRO A 347 0.69 17.00 -21.66
N LYS A 348 0.86 16.76 -22.96
CA LYS A 348 2.12 17.02 -23.69
C LYS A 348 2.64 18.45 -23.50
N ALA A 349 1.76 19.44 -23.35
CA ALA A 349 2.16 20.83 -23.14
C ALA A 349 2.80 21.10 -21.77
N ARG A 350 2.62 20.20 -20.79
CA ARG A 350 3.06 20.35 -19.39
C ARG A 350 4.23 19.44 -19.02
N PHE A 351 4.83 18.74 -19.99
CA PHE A 351 6.09 18.05 -19.75
C PHE A 351 7.04 18.18 -20.91
N GLU A 352 8.33 18.15 -20.58
CA GLU A 352 9.42 18.02 -21.56
C GLU A 352 10.17 16.73 -21.22
N HIS A 353 10.47 15.91 -22.24
CA HIS A 353 11.28 14.70 -22.07
C HIS A 353 12.55 14.83 -22.89
N ILE A 354 13.69 14.83 -22.20
CA ILE A 354 15.02 14.89 -22.81
C ILE A 354 15.82 13.65 -22.45
N SER A 355 16.79 13.31 -23.30
CA SER A 355 17.80 12.31 -23.02
C SER A 355 19.18 12.97 -23.13
N MET A 356 19.99 12.85 -22.08
CA MET A 356 21.33 13.40 -22.08
C MET A 356 22.29 12.53 -22.89
N HIS A 357 23.32 13.17 -23.45
CA HIS A 357 24.43 12.56 -24.19
C HIS A 357 25.72 13.35 -23.91
N GLU A 358 26.89 12.81 -24.29
CA GLU A 358 28.19 13.42 -23.93
C GLU A 358 28.34 14.88 -24.37
N SER A 359 27.79 15.26 -25.52
CA SER A 359 27.86 16.63 -26.07
C SER A 359 26.79 17.58 -25.53
N TYR A 360 26.06 17.21 -24.48
CA TYR A 360 25.03 18.07 -23.89
C TYR A 360 25.69 19.11 -23.01
N GLU A 361 25.39 20.39 -23.22
CA GLU A 361 26.08 21.51 -22.58
C GLU A 361 25.09 22.44 -21.84
N TYR A 362 25.64 23.41 -21.09
CA TYR A 362 24.87 24.44 -20.38
C TYR A 362 23.84 25.13 -21.28
N ARG A 363 24.25 25.48 -22.51
CA ARG A 363 23.36 26.14 -23.50
C ARG A 363 22.11 25.35 -23.87
N ASN A 364 22.18 24.02 -23.79
CA ASN A 364 21.05 23.16 -24.11
C ASN A 364 20.04 23.08 -22.94
N MET A 365 20.53 23.24 -21.71
CA MET A 365 19.72 23.14 -20.49
C MET A 365 19.18 24.49 -20.02
N ILE A 366 20.06 25.49 -19.92
CA ILE A 366 19.78 26.79 -19.34
C ILE A 366 19.62 27.83 -20.45
N ASP A 367 20.71 28.29 -21.08
CA ASP A 367 20.69 29.25 -22.20
C ASP A 367 22.09 29.47 -22.80
N GLY A 368 22.15 30.03 -24.00
CA GLY A 368 23.41 30.43 -24.64
C GLY A 368 23.25 30.81 -26.10
N PHE A 369 24.37 31.09 -26.76
CA PHE A 369 24.40 31.39 -28.20
C PHE A 369 24.45 30.10 -29.03
N TYR A 370 23.67 30.07 -30.11
CA TYR A 370 23.68 29.05 -31.15
C TYR A 370 23.54 29.74 -32.51
N ASP A 371 24.53 29.56 -33.40
CA ASP A 371 24.59 30.21 -34.71
C ASP A 371 24.28 31.72 -34.66
N GLY A 372 24.92 32.42 -33.71
CA GLY A 372 24.76 33.86 -33.51
C GLY A 372 23.47 34.29 -32.78
N ASN A 373 22.54 33.37 -32.51
CA ASN A 373 21.29 33.66 -31.82
C ASN A 373 21.32 33.22 -30.35
N PHE A 374 20.88 34.09 -29.45
CA PHE A 374 20.69 33.71 -28.04
C PHE A 374 19.40 32.90 -27.88
N ILE A 375 19.48 31.72 -27.28
CA ILE A 375 18.38 30.77 -27.10
C ILE A 375 18.24 30.35 -25.64
N ASN A 376 17.00 30.02 -25.24
CA ASN A 376 16.72 29.38 -23.96
C ASN A 376 16.82 27.86 -24.10
N GLY A 377 17.45 27.23 -23.12
CA GLY A 377 17.50 25.78 -22.97
C GLY A 377 16.22 25.20 -22.37
N THR A 378 16.20 23.87 -22.28
CA THR A 378 15.00 23.09 -21.94
C THR A 378 14.47 23.40 -20.54
N LEU A 379 15.34 23.37 -19.52
CA LEU A 379 14.93 23.65 -18.14
C LEU A 379 14.46 25.09 -17.99
N LYS A 380 15.13 26.05 -18.63
CA LYS A 380 14.70 27.46 -18.61
C LYS A 380 13.32 27.64 -19.22
N ASN A 381 13.07 27.03 -20.38
CA ASN A 381 11.77 27.12 -21.04
C ASN A 381 10.64 26.50 -20.20
N ILE A 382 10.85 25.34 -19.58
CA ILE A 382 9.80 24.73 -18.75
C ILE A 382 9.59 25.48 -17.42
N CYS A 383 10.63 26.05 -16.82
CA CYS A 383 10.49 26.92 -15.64
C CYS A 383 9.64 28.15 -15.96
N LYS A 384 9.88 28.80 -17.12
CA LYS A 384 9.05 29.92 -17.60
C LYS A 384 7.58 29.54 -17.71
N LYS A 385 7.28 28.41 -18.38
CA LYS A 385 5.91 27.90 -18.54
C LYS A 385 5.26 27.66 -17.17
N ALA A 386 5.99 27.00 -16.26
CA ALA A 386 5.48 26.63 -14.95
C ALA A 386 5.24 27.84 -14.02
N ILE A 387 6.07 28.88 -14.09
CA ILE A 387 5.83 30.14 -13.35
C ILE A 387 4.57 30.84 -13.84
N GLN A 388 4.37 30.90 -15.15
CA GLN A 388 3.20 31.58 -15.76
C GLN A 388 1.89 30.85 -15.46
N ASP A 389 1.95 29.54 -15.19
CA ASP A 389 0.80 28.69 -14.86
C ASP A 389 0.98 28.00 -13.50
N SER A 390 0.90 28.79 -12.42
CA SER A 390 1.10 28.30 -11.05
C SER A 390 -0.01 27.36 -10.56
N GLN A 391 -1.13 27.24 -11.29
CA GLN A 391 -2.26 26.39 -10.90
C GLN A 391 -2.04 24.92 -11.29
N ASN A 392 -1.10 24.66 -12.19
CA ASN A 392 -0.87 23.34 -12.76
C ASN A 392 0.55 22.85 -12.49
N ASN A 393 0.71 21.52 -12.41
CA ASN A 393 2.03 20.91 -12.28
C ASN A 393 2.69 20.70 -13.65
N TYR A 394 4.00 20.94 -13.69
CA TYR A 394 4.86 20.73 -14.86
C TYR A 394 5.92 19.68 -14.56
N TYR A 395 6.45 19.04 -15.60
CA TYR A 395 7.36 17.90 -15.45
C TYR A 395 8.54 17.95 -16.43
N LEU A 396 9.76 17.97 -15.92
CA LEU A 396 10.96 17.74 -16.71
C LEU A 396 11.42 16.30 -16.50
N LEU A 397 11.35 15.49 -17.56
CA LEU A 397 11.78 14.10 -17.56
C LEU A 397 13.16 14.03 -18.20
N ILE A 398 14.14 13.49 -17.47
CA ILE A 398 15.54 13.45 -17.91
C ILE A 398 15.99 11.99 -17.95
N SER A 399 16.07 11.43 -19.16
CA SER A 399 16.73 10.15 -19.36
C SER A 399 18.24 10.32 -19.29
N ASN A 400 18.92 9.38 -18.62
CA ASN A 400 20.36 9.19 -18.67
C ASN A 400 21.15 10.40 -18.15
N ILE A 401 20.72 11.02 -17.05
CA ILE A 401 21.27 12.29 -16.56
C ILE A 401 22.81 12.30 -16.46
N ASN A 402 23.41 11.15 -16.15
CA ASN A 402 24.85 10.97 -16.00
C ASN A 402 25.58 10.49 -17.27
N HIS A 403 25.00 10.66 -18.46
CA HIS A 403 25.72 10.51 -19.74
C HIS A 403 26.39 11.81 -20.18
N CYS A 404 26.32 12.86 -19.36
CA CYS A 404 27.00 14.14 -19.53
C CYS A 404 27.65 14.57 -18.20
N ASN A 405 28.40 15.67 -18.20
CA ASN A 405 28.89 16.28 -16.97
C ASN A 405 27.75 17.10 -16.33
N ILE A 406 27.09 16.53 -15.33
CA ILE A 406 25.93 17.13 -14.65
C ILE A 406 26.28 18.53 -14.09
N ASN A 407 27.45 18.70 -13.48
CA ASN A 407 27.86 19.99 -12.91
C ASN A 407 28.02 21.05 -13.99
N ALA A 408 28.61 20.69 -15.14
CA ALA A 408 28.79 21.64 -16.25
C ALA A 408 27.46 22.00 -16.94
N VAL A 409 26.51 21.05 -17.00
CA VAL A 409 25.22 21.27 -17.68
C VAL A 409 24.24 22.07 -16.83
N PHE A 410 24.16 21.80 -15.53
CA PHE A 410 23.22 22.52 -14.65
C PHE A 410 23.85 23.78 -14.03
N GLY A 411 25.18 23.84 -13.89
CA GLY A 411 25.90 24.98 -13.33
C GLY A 411 25.30 25.46 -12.01
N GLU A 412 25.03 26.76 -11.93
CA GLU A 412 24.52 27.43 -10.74
C GLU A 412 23.10 26.99 -10.38
N SER A 413 22.31 26.52 -11.37
CA SER A 413 20.93 26.10 -11.14
C SER A 413 20.77 24.93 -10.17
N LEU A 414 21.85 24.18 -9.91
CA LEU A 414 21.87 23.07 -8.93
C LEU A 414 21.41 23.51 -7.52
N GLU A 415 21.69 24.76 -7.13
CA GLU A 415 21.25 25.33 -5.84
C GLU A 415 19.72 25.38 -5.72
N LEU A 416 19.02 25.63 -6.83
CA LEU A 416 17.57 25.80 -6.85
C LEU A 416 16.79 24.49 -6.86
N PHE A 417 17.47 23.34 -6.91
CA PHE A 417 16.79 22.05 -6.83
C PHE A 417 16.22 21.81 -5.43
N SER A 418 16.86 22.33 -4.39
CA SER A 418 16.39 22.28 -2.99
C SER A 418 15.69 23.57 -2.56
N ASN A 419 16.00 24.71 -3.18
CA ASN A 419 15.39 26.02 -2.88
C ASN A 419 14.53 26.51 -4.05
N ARG A 420 13.20 26.35 -3.98
CA ARG A 420 12.28 26.63 -5.09
C ARG A 420 11.49 27.92 -4.89
N TYR A 421 11.22 28.57 -6.01
CA TYR A 421 10.39 29.77 -6.07
C TYR A 421 8.91 29.43 -5.92
N SER A 422 8.24 30.14 -5.02
CA SER A 422 6.80 30.04 -4.79
C SER A 422 6.23 31.35 -4.30
N LYS A 423 4.92 31.39 -4.05
CA LYS A 423 4.29 32.57 -3.43
C LYS A 423 4.85 32.86 -2.04
N ASP A 424 5.22 31.81 -1.30
CA ASP A 424 5.72 31.88 0.07
C ASP A 424 7.25 32.02 0.12
N ASN A 425 7.95 31.71 -0.98
CA ASN A 425 9.40 31.83 -1.11
C ASN A 425 9.79 32.59 -2.38
N GLN A 426 9.67 33.90 -2.35
CA GLN A 426 9.92 34.78 -3.51
C GLN A 426 11.41 35.11 -3.72
N ASN A 427 12.28 34.73 -2.77
CA ASN A 427 13.72 34.98 -2.83
C ASN A 427 14.52 33.80 -3.39
N ALA A 428 13.85 32.72 -3.83
CA ALA A 428 14.50 31.55 -4.40
C ALA A 428 14.80 31.72 -5.90
N PHE A 429 15.78 32.58 -6.19
CA PHE A 429 16.28 32.82 -7.54
C PHE A 429 17.79 33.09 -7.50
N ILE A 430 18.44 32.94 -8.66
CA ILE A 430 19.86 33.23 -8.84
C ILE A 430 20.10 33.99 -10.15
N SER A 431 21.26 34.63 -10.26
CA SER A 431 21.80 35.06 -11.56
C SER A 431 22.54 33.88 -12.20
N THR A 432 22.28 33.65 -13.48
CA THR A 432 22.99 32.65 -14.31
C THR A 432 24.22 33.27 -14.98
N GLN A 433 25.11 32.43 -15.51
CA GLN A 433 26.30 32.85 -16.27
C GLN A 433 25.99 33.94 -17.33
N ASN A 434 24.86 33.82 -18.04
CA ASN A 434 24.50 34.74 -19.11
C ASN A 434 23.51 35.85 -18.69
N SER A 435 23.19 36.00 -17.41
CA SER A 435 22.20 37.00 -16.95
C SER A 435 22.60 38.44 -17.29
N ASN A 436 23.89 38.77 -17.17
CA ASN A 436 24.41 40.08 -17.58
C ASN A 436 24.21 40.36 -19.08
N ILE A 437 24.38 39.34 -19.92
CA ILE A 437 24.15 39.47 -21.38
C ILE A 437 22.65 39.68 -21.63
N ILE A 438 21.79 38.91 -20.98
CA ILE A 438 20.33 39.02 -21.11
C ILE A 438 19.84 40.41 -20.71
N ASN A 439 20.43 41.00 -19.66
CA ASN A 439 20.10 42.36 -19.22
C ASN A 439 20.35 43.43 -20.28
N THR A 440 21.29 43.20 -21.21
CA THR A 440 21.57 44.11 -22.33
C THR A 440 20.70 43.88 -23.56
N LEU A 441 19.83 42.86 -23.57
CA LEU A 441 18.97 42.55 -24.71
C LEU A 441 17.64 43.30 -24.64
N ASP A 442 17.19 43.85 -25.77
CA ASP A 442 15.90 44.58 -25.89
C ASP A 442 14.68 43.76 -25.45
N LYS A 443 14.74 42.43 -25.54
CA LYS A 443 13.66 41.50 -25.17
C LYS A 443 14.03 40.64 -23.97
N LYS A 444 14.51 41.27 -22.89
CA LYS A 444 14.91 40.63 -21.62
C LYS A 444 13.89 39.59 -21.12
N ASP A 445 12.61 39.92 -21.10
CA ASP A 445 11.53 39.02 -20.63
C ASP A 445 11.44 37.71 -21.44
N LYS A 446 11.81 37.75 -22.72
CA LYS A 446 11.83 36.57 -23.58
C LYS A 446 12.88 35.56 -23.12
N TYR A 447 13.98 36.04 -22.55
CA TYR A 447 15.12 35.21 -22.15
C TYR A 447 15.23 35.00 -20.64
N SER A 448 14.45 35.71 -19.85
CA SER A 448 14.44 35.60 -18.38
C SER A 448 13.38 34.62 -17.90
N VAL A 449 13.61 33.97 -16.76
CA VAL A 449 12.54 33.21 -16.08
C VAL A 449 11.65 34.17 -15.29
N LEU A 450 12.29 35.10 -14.59
CA LEU A 450 11.70 36.25 -13.92
C LEU A 450 12.58 37.48 -14.18
N VAL A 451 12.00 38.67 -14.09
CA VAL A 451 12.75 39.93 -14.01
C VAL A 451 12.48 40.56 -12.66
N ILE A 452 13.54 40.77 -11.87
CA ILE A 452 13.47 41.34 -10.51
C ILE A 452 14.44 42.51 -10.46
N ASP A 453 13.98 43.68 -10.02
CA ASP A 453 14.76 44.92 -9.97
C ASP A 453 15.50 45.21 -11.29
N ASP A 454 14.77 45.05 -12.41
CA ASP A 454 15.26 45.18 -13.79
C ASP A 454 16.40 44.20 -14.18
N ASN A 455 16.62 43.15 -13.40
CA ASN A 455 17.61 42.11 -13.67
C ASN A 455 16.94 40.77 -14.04
N SER A 456 17.47 40.13 -15.09
CA SER A 456 17.15 38.75 -15.47
C SER A 456 17.62 37.80 -14.39
N VAL A 457 16.70 37.02 -13.84
CA VAL A 457 17.01 35.96 -12.88
C VAL A 457 16.43 34.62 -13.32
N PHE A 458 17.03 33.56 -12.80
CA PHE A 458 16.60 32.19 -13.00
C PHE A 458 16.04 31.64 -11.69
N ALA A 459 14.90 30.96 -11.78
CA ALA A 459 14.21 30.36 -10.66
C ALA A 459 13.64 29.01 -11.09
N ILE A 460 13.62 28.04 -10.18
CA ILE A 460 12.87 26.80 -10.40
C ILE A 460 11.59 26.87 -9.57
N PRO A 461 10.40 26.87 -10.20
CA PRO A 461 9.16 27.03 -9.47
C PRO A 461 8.74 25.76 -8.74
N GLU A 462 7.96 25.92 -7.66
CA GLU A 462 7.53 24.83 -6.82
C GLU A 462 6.60 23.83 -7.52
N ASN A 463 5.84 24.26 -8.54
CA ASN A 463 4.98 23.39 -9.34
C ASN A 463 5.73 22.59 -10.42
N LEU A 464 7.06 22.71 -10.53
CA LEU A 464 7.88 21.87 -11.43
C LEU A 464 8.40 20.61 -10.72
N TYR A 465 8.15 19.46 -11.34
CA TYR A 465 8.73 18.17 -10.98
C TYR A 465 9.88 17.84 -11.92
N ILE A 466 11.02 17.42 -11.38
CA ILE A 466 12.19 16.98 -12.15
C ILE A 466 12.43 15.50 -11.83
N ILE A 467 12.26 14.66 -12.85
CA ILE A 467 12.30 13.21 -12.70
C ILE A 467 13.37 12.68 -13.65
N ALA A 468 14.42 12.14 -13.07
CA ALA A 468 15.61 11.75 -13.82
C ALA A 468 15.91 10.25 -13.69
N THR A 469 16.67 9.73 -14.65
CA THR A 469 17.23 8.37 -14.57
C THR A 469 18.75 8.40 -14.55
N PHE A 470 19.34 7.55 -13.73
CA PHE A 470 20.79 7.41 -13.54
C PHE A 470 21.22 5.99 -13.91
N ASP A 471 22.27 5.86 -14.72
CA ASP A 471 22.85 4.56 -15.07
C ASP A 471 24.10 4.26 -14.26
N LEU A 472 24.09 3.14 -13.53
CA LEU A 472 25.21 2.70 -12.72
C LEU A 472 26.44 2.28 -13.54
N ILE A 473 26.25 1.97 -14.83
CA ILE A 473 27.32 1.49 -15.73
C ILE A 473 27.81 2.59 -16.68
N ALA A 474 27.19 3.76 -16.69
CA ALA A 474 27.65 4.86 -17.55
C ALA A 474 29.02 5.39 -17.14
N LYS A 475 29.70 6.05 -18.09
CA LYS A 475 31.04 6.63 -17.92
C LYS A 475 31.14 7.59 -16.72
N ASN A 476 30.17 8.49 -16.54
CA ASN A 476 30.13 9.38 -15.38
C ASN A 476 29.35 8.75 -14.23
N LYS A 477 30.05 7.99 -13.38
CA LYS A 477 29.44 7.25 -12.25
C LYS A 477 29.23 8.10 -10.99
N LYS A 478 29.87 9.28 -10.92
CA LYS A 478 29.80 10.14 -9.72
C LYS A 478 28.55 10.99 -9.76
N LEU A 479 27.65 10.76 -8.80
CA LEU A 479 26.51 11.63 -8.56
C LEU A 479 26.98 12.88 -7.80
N PRO A 480 26.73 14.10 -8.29
CA PRO A 480 27.03 15.31 -7.53
C PRO A 480 26.27 15.36 -6.20
N ILE A 481 26.92 15.90 -5.16
CA ILE A 481 26.33 16.00 -3.80
C ILE A 481 25.03 16.81 -3.83
N ALA A 482 25.00 17.94 -4.54
CA ALA A 482 23.80 18.76 -4.67
C ALA A 482 22.60 17.98 -5.25
N ILE A 483 22.83 17.07 -6.21
CA ILE A 483 21.78 16.19 -6.72
C ILE A 483 21.40 15.14 -5.67
N ALA A 484 22.37 14.52 -5.00
CA ALA A 484 22.11 13.51 -3.99
C ALA A 484 21.29 14.05 -2.80
N GLU A 485 21.51 15.30 -2.41
CA GLU A 485 20.78 15.98 -1.34
C GLU A 485 19.39 16.43 -1.79
N ALA A 486 19.27 16.97 -3.01
CA ALA A 486 18.02 17.51 -3.49
C ALA A 486 17.06 16.46 -4.06
N PHE A 487 17.53 15.27 -4.45
CA PHE A 487 16.73 14.22 -5.09
C PHE A 487 16.43 13.05 -4.15
N LYS A 488 15.17 12.60 -4.18
CA LYS A 488 14.85 11.27 -3.67
C LYS A 488 15.40 10.20 -4.62
N CYS A 489 16.41 9.49 -4.17
CA CYS A 489 17.05 8.41 -4.92
C CYS A 489 16.30 7.09 -4.73
N ILE A 490 15.80 6.51 -5.82
CA ILE A 490 15.05 5.25 -5.84
C ILE A 490 15.81 4.24 -6.68
N TYR A 491 16.39 3.24 -6.02
CA TYR A 491 17.03 2.12 -6.69
C TYR A 491 15.98 1.15 -7.22
N LEU A 492 16.02 0.85 -8.51
CA LEU A 492 15.11 -0.10 -9.14
C LEU A 492 15.79 -1.47 -9.22
N SER A 493 15.08 -2.49 -8.77
CA SER A 493 15.52 -3.88 -8.80
C SER A 493 14.69 -4.72 -9.78
N CYS A 494 15.24 -5.87 -10.16
CA CYS A 494 14.53 -6.89 -10.90
C CYS A 494 13.30 -7.36 -10.10
N ASN A 495 12.16 -7.46 -10.79
CA ASN A 495 10.92 -7.92 -10.19
C ASN A 495 10.66 -9.36 -10.63
N TYR A 496 11.19 -10.32 -9.88
CA TYR A 496 11.03 -11.74 -10.20
C TYR A 496 9.58 -12.21 -10.13
N ASN A 497 8.74 -11.59 -9.30
CA ASN A 497 7.32 -11.91 -9.23
C ASN A 497 6.59 -11.53 -10.52
N LEU A 498 6.93 -10.39 -11.11
CA LEU A 498 6.41 -9.97 -12.42
C LEU A 498 6.85 -10.94 -13.52
N ILE A 499 8.12 -11.38 -13.51
CA ILE A 499 8.58 -12.38 -14.49
C ILE A 499 7.77 -13.66 -14.30
N LYS A 500 7.66 -14.15 -13.06
CA LYS A 500 6.93 -15.37 -12.72
C LYS A 500 5.47 -15.32 -13.18
N SER A 501 4.79 -14.18 -13.04
CA SER A 501 3.43 -14.01 -13.54
C SER A 501 3.36 -13.97 -15.07
N GLU A 502 4.32 -13.34 -15.73
CA GLU A 502 4.35 -13.19 -17.19
C GLU A 502 4.66 -14.48 -17.94
N ILE A 503 5.31 -15.46 -17.29
CA ILE A 503 5.64 -16.77 -17.89
C ILE A 503 4.95 -17.94 -17.19
N SER A 504 3.87 -17.68 -16.43
CA SER A 504 3.23 -18.71 -15.62
C SER A 504 2.61 -19.85 -16.43
N ASP A 505 2.26 -19.60 -17.69
CA ASP A 505 1.71 -20.59 -18.61
C ASP A 505 2.78 -21.39 -19.38
N ILE A 506 4.06 -21.13 -19.10
CA ILE A 506 5.21 -21.77 -19.73
C ILE A 506 5.79 -22.82 -18.79
N LYS A 507 5.98 -24.05 -19.29
CA LYS A 507 6.63 -25.15 -18.57
C LYS A 507 8.07 -24.79 -18.21
N ASN A 508 8.54 -25.27 -17.06
CA ASN A 508 9.86 -25.00 -16.47
C ASN A 508 10.09 -23.53 -16.05
N SER A 509 9.03 -22.73 -15.94
CA SER A 509 9.11 -21.33 -15.50
C SER A 509 9.72 -21.17 -14.09
N ASP A 510 9.35 -22.01 -13.12
CA ASP A 510 9.93 -21.96 -11.77
C ASP A 510 11.45 -22.23 -11.76
N ASN A 511 11.93 -23.16 -12.60
CA ASN A 511 13.36 -23.43 -12.75
C ASN A 511 14.07 -22.22 -13.38
N PHE A 512 13.47 -21.62 -14.42
CA PHE A 512 14.00 -20.41 -15.03
C PHE A 512 14.12 -19.26 -14.02
N ILE A 513 13.11 -19.03 -13.17
CA ILE A 513 13.16 -18.00 -12.12
C ILE A 513 14.36 -18.24 -11.18
N LYS A 514 14.57 -19.48 -10.74
CA LYS A 514 15.73 -19.82 -9.89
C LYS A 514 17.05 -19.57 -10.62
N THR A 515 17.14 -19.91 -11.91
CA THR A 515 18.33 -19.68 -12.75
C THR A 515 18.68 -18.19 -12.85
N ILE A 516 17.72 -17.33 -13.17
CA ILE A 516 17.98 -15.89 -13.31
C ILE A 516 18.26 -15.19 -11.98
N GLN A 517 17.69 -15.68 -10.87
CA GLN A 517 18.04 -15.22 -9.53
C GLN A 517 19.51 -15.55 -9.21
N LYS A 518 19.94 -16.80 -9.45
CA LYS A 518 21.34 -17.22 -9.30
C LYS A 518 22.28 -16.40 -10.18
N LEU A 519 21.88 -16.09 -11.42
CA LEU A 519 22.68 -15.23 -12.30
C LEU A 519 22.85 -13.83 -11.72
N ASN A 520 21.77 -13.20 -11.26
CA ASN A 520 21.86 -11.86 -10.68
C ASN A 520 22.67 -11.86 -9.36
N ASP A 521 22.56 -12.91 -8.54
CA ASP A 521 23.40 -13.06 -7.35
C ASP A 521 24.89 -13.23 -7.74
N PHE A 522 25.17 -13.99 -8.79
CA PHE A 522 26.51 -14.11 -9.35
C PHE A 522 27.05 -12.75 -9.82
N ILE A 523 26.28 -11.98 -10.60
CA ILE A 523 26.68 -10.65 -11.08
C ILE A 523 26.99 -9.70 -9.91
N LYS A 524 26.14 -9.68 -8.88
CA LYS A 524 26.35 -8.85 -7.68
C LYS A 524 27.64 -9.20 -6.97
N ASN A 525 27.91 -10.49 -6.81
CA ASN A 525 29.13 -10.99 -6.17
C ASN A 525 30.38 -10.68 -7.01
N SER A 526 30.34 -10.93 -8.31
CA SER A 526 31.45 -10.67 -9.23
C SER A 526 31.80 -9.19 -9.36
N THR A 527 30.83 -8.30 -9.20
CA THR A 527 31.03 -6.83 -9.23
C THR A 527 31.27 -6.23 -7.85
N ASN A 528 31.15 -7.03 -6.78
CA ASN A 528 31.15 -6.58 -5.39
C ASN A 528 30.18 -5.39 -5.15
N ASN A 529 29.02 -5.41 -5.82
CA ASN A 529 28.03 -4.35 -5.77
C ASN A 529 26.61 -4.92 -5.83
N SER A 530 25.91 -4.90 -4.70
CA SER A 530 24.56 -5.45 -4.55
C SER A 530 23.49 -4.76 -5.40
N LYS A 531 23.80 -3.59 -5.97
CA LYS A 531 22.90 -2.80 -6.83
C LYS A 531 23.05 -3.12 -8.32
N ILE A 532 24.07 -3.88 -8.72
CA ILE A 532 24.29 -4.25 -10.13
C ILE A 532 23.60 -5.57 -10.41
N GLU A 533 22.52 -5.51 -11.19
CA GLU A 533 21.80 -6.68 -11.66
C GLU A 533 21.12 -6.41 -12.99
N LEU A 534 20.69 -7.47 -13.67
CA LEU A 534 19.88 -7.36 -14.89
C LEU A 534 18.40 -7.22 -14.51
N ASP A 535 17.69 -6.40 -15.28
CA ASP A 535 16.28 -6.13 -15.05
C ASP A 535 15.35 -7.22 -15.60
N HIS A 536 14.08 -7.15 -15.19
CA HIS A 536 13.06 -8.11 -15.61
C HIS A 536 12.71 -8.01 -17.09
N TYR A 537 12.94 -6.88 -17.76
CA TYR A 537 12.68 -6.77 -19.20
C TYR A 537 13.72 -7.53 -20.02
N THR A 538 14.97 -7.57 -19.55
CA THR A 538 16.03 -8.40 -20.13
C THR A 538 15.62 -9.87 -20.08
N PHE A 539 15.20 -10.36 -18.92
CA PHE A 539 14.83 -11.77 -18.76
C PHE A 539 13.54 -12.15 -19.49
N LEU A 540 12.56 -11.24 -19.59
CA LEU A 540 11.31 -11.49 -20.31
C LEU A 540 11.50 -11.72 -21.81
N LYS A 541 12.67 -11.40 -22.38
CA LYS A 541 13.01 -11.77 -23.75
C LYS A 541 13.06 -13.29 -23.97
N ILE A 542 13.10 -14.10 -22.91
CA ILE A 542 12.98 -15.57 -23.01
C ILE A 542 11.77 -16.01 -23.83
N LYS A 543 10.68 -15.22 -23.79
CA LYS A 543 9.45 -15.45 -24.56
C LYS A 543 9.71 -15.58 -26.07
N LYS A 544 10.77 -14.97 -26.60
CA LYS A 544 11.17 -15.06 -28.02
C LYS A 544 11.74 -16.44 -28.38
N TYR A 545 12.29 -17.16 -27.41
CA TYR A 545 13.05 -18.39 -27.61
C TYR A 545 12.33 -19.65 -27.11
N VAL A 546 11.18 -19.47 -26.46
CA VAL A 546 10.33 -20.56 -25.98
C VAL A 546 9.70 -21.29 -27.16
N ILE A 547 9.78 -22.62 -27.14
CA ILE A 547 9.18 -23.50 -28.15
C ILE A 547 8.15 -24.38 -27.43
N ASN A 548 6.95 -24.54 -28.00
CA ASN A 548 5.88 -25.38 -27.44
C ASN A 548 5.50 -25.05 -25.98
N LYS A 549 5.56 -23.76 -25.61
CA LYS A 549 5.35 -23.27 -24.23
C LYS A 549 6.26 -23.96 -23.20
N GLU A 550 7.47 -24.30 -23.58
CA GLU A 550 8.47 -24.88 -22.69
C GLU A 550 9.79 -24.13 -22.79
N ILE A 551 10.39 -23.84 -21.62
CA ILE A 551 11.78 -23.37 -21.55
C ILE A 551 12.67 -24.60 -21.50
N ASN A 552 13.49 -24.80 -22.52
CA ASN A 552 14.51 -25.84 -22.58
C ASN A 552 15.92 -25.24 -22.65
N ASN A 553 16.96 -26.07 -22.58
CA ASN A 553 18.35 -25.61 -22.63
C ASN A 553 18.67 -24.79 -23.90
N LYS A 554 18.03 -25.08 -25.04
CA LYS A 554 18.22 -24.28 -26.26
C LYS A 554 17.64 -22.87 -26.10
N SER A 555 16.45 -22.75 -25.50
CA SER A 555 15.84 -21.44 -25.19
C SER A 555 16.70 -20.62 -24.22
N LEU A 556 17.25 -21.28 -23.19
CA LEU A 556 18.16 -20.66 -22.22
C LEU A 556 19.45 -20.17 -22.87
N ASN A 557 20.12 -21.02 -23.64
CA ASN A 557 21.35 -20.66 -24.35
C ASN A 557 21.12 -19.51 -25.32
N ASN A 558 20.01 -19.52 -26.06
CA ASN A 558 19.67 -18.42 -26.96
C ASN A 558 19.44 -17.10 -26.21
N LEU A 559 18.75 -17.12 -25.06
CA LEU A 559 18.59 -15.91 -24.25
C LEU A 559 19.96 -15.43 -23.74
N PHE A 560 20.80 -16.37 -23.28
CA PHE A 560 22.09 -16.03 -22.74
C PHE A 560 22.98 -15.36 -23.80
N GLU A 561 23.23 -16.06 -24.91
CA GLU A 561 24.16 -15.62 -25.97
C GLU A 561 23.70 -14.33 -26.65
N ASN A 562 22.40 -14.19 -26.92
CA ASN A 562 21.91 -13.07 -27.73
C ASN A 562 21.53 -11.83 -26.92
N ASP A 563 21.07 -12.00 -25.67
CA ASP A 563 20.49 -10.90 -24.90
C ASP A 563 21.23 -10.61 -23.58
N ILE A 564 21.82 -11.61 -22.93
CA ILE A 564 22.46 -11.45 -21.61
C ILE A 564 23.97 -11.21 -21.75
N GLU A 565 24.66 -12.08 -22.48
CA GLU A 565 26.12 -12.07 -22.66
C GLU A 565 26.64 -10.70 -23.10
N PRO A 566 26.05 -10.03 -24.12
CA PRO A 566 26.52 -8.71 -24.54
C PRO A 566 26.42 -7.67 -23.42
N ILE A 567 25.40 -7.75 -22.56
CA ILE A 567 25.17 -6.81 -21.46
C ILE A 567 26.15 -7.08 -20.32
N ILE A 568 26.25 -8.33 -19.86
CA ILE A 568 27.15 -8.67 -18.74
C ILE A 568 28.62 -8.45 -19.10
N LYS A 569 29.00 -8.59 -20.38
CA LYS A 569 30.35 -8.29 -20.84
C LYS A 569 30.71 -6.82 -20.64
N ILE A 570 29.77 -5.92 -20.95
CA ILE A 570 29.94 -4.48 -20.69
C ILE A 570 29.99 -4.21 -19.20
N ILE A 571 29.09 -4.82 -18.41
CA ILE A 571 29.12 -4.68 -16.95
C ILE A 571 30.48 -5.13 -16.40
N PHE A 572 30.95 -6.32 -16.75
CA PHE A 572 32.20 -6.87 -16.22
C PHE A 572 33.42 -6.03 -16.61
N ARG A 573 33.51 -5.48 -17.82
CA ARG A 573 34.57 -4.53 -18.20
C ARG A 573 34.73 -3.37 -17.23
N GLU A 574 33.64 -2.95 -16.59
CA GLU A 574 33.65 -1.83 -15.64
C GLU A 574 34.12 -2.21 -14.23
N TYR A 575 34.19 -3.51 -13.89
CA TYR A 575 34.47 -4.00 -12.54
C TYR A 575 35.62 -5.02 -12.44
N MET A 576 36.10 -5.58 -13.56
CA MET A 576 37.17 -6.58 -13.55
C MET A 576 38.12 -6.43 -14.75
N SER A 577 39.31 -7.04 -14.65
CA SER A 577 40.33 -7.03 -15.72
C SER A 577 39.92 -7.89 -16.91
N GLU A 578 40.36 -7.53 -18.12
CA GLU A 578 40.06 -8.26 -19.37
C GLU A 578 40.36 -9.77 -19.28
N GLU A 579 41.43 -10.17 -18.58
CA GLU A 579 41.79 -11.58 -18.36
C GLU A 579 40.72 -12.37 -17.61
N LYS A 580 39.96 -11.74 -16.71
CA LYS A 580 38.93 -12.40 -15.89
C LYS A 580 37.55 -12.40 -16.56
N ILE A 581 37.32 -11.53 -17.54
CA ILE A 581 35.99 -11.33 -18.14
C ILE A 581 35.50 -12.63 -18.78
N GLN A 582 36.32 -13.27 -19.63
CA GLN A 582 35.87 -14.47 -20.33
C GLN A 582 35.55 -15.60 -19.35
N SER A 583 36.43 -15.87 -18.38
CA SER A 583 36.18 -16.88 -17.34
C SER A 583 34.92 -16.61 -16.51
N SER A 584 34.59 -15.33 -16.29
CA SER A 584 33.38 -14.92 -15.56
C SER A 584 32.12 -15.05 -16.41
N ILE A 585 32.21 -14.78 -17.71
CA ILE A 585 31.12 -15.02 -18.67
C ILE A 585 30.85 -16.52 -18.78
N ASP A 586 31.89 -17.35 -18.88
CA ASP A 586 31.75 -18.81 -18.95
C ASP A 586 31.09 -19.36 -17.69
N SER A 587 31.47 -18.82 -16.51
CA SER A 587 30.84 -19.15 -15.23
C SER A 587 29.38 -18.71 -15.17
N ALA A 588 29.04 -17.52 -15.70
CA ALA A 588 27.67 -17.05 -15.81
C ALA A 588 26.83 -17.92 -16.75
N LYS A 589 27.42 -18.36 -17.88
CA LYS A 589 26.78 -19.26 -18.85
C LYS A 589 26.49 -20.62 -18.25
N ALA A 590 27.39 -21.15 -17.41
CA ALA A 590 27.21 -22.42 -16.73
C ALA A 590 26.00 -22.44 -15.76
N ILE A 591 25.43 -21.29 -15.39
CA ILE A 591 24.19 -21.18 -14.60
C ILE A 591 22.96 -21.52 -15.46
N PHE A 592 23.04 -21.39 -16.79
CA PHE A 592 21.95 -21.59 -17.76
C PHE A 592 21.85 -23.04 -18.26
N ASP A 593 22.01 -24.00 -17.35
CA ASP A 593 21.88 -25.43 -17.65
C ASP A 593 20.89 -26.11 -16.69
N PHE A 594 19.78 -26.63 -17.21
CA PHE A 594 18.80 -27.38 -16.42
C PHE A 594 19.21 -28.84 -16.15
N SER A 595 20.30 -29.32 -16.75
CA SER A 595 20.78 -30.70 -16.58
C SER A 595 21.68 -30.89 -15.36
N ARG A 596 21.91 -29.83 -14.57
CA ARG A 596 22.68 -29.83 -13.32
C ARG A 596 21.84 -29.67 -12.07
#